data_AF-A0A6J1WI51-F1
#
_entry.id   AF-A0A6J1WI51-F1
#
_cell.length_a   1.000
_cell.length_b   1.000
_cell.length_c   1.000
_cell.angle_alpha   90.00
_cell.angle_beta   90.00
_cell.angle_gamma   90.00
#
_symmetry.space_group_name_H-M   'P 1'
#
loop_
_entity.id
_entity.type
_entity.pdbx_description
1 polymer ?
#
loop_
_entity_poly.entity_id
_entity_poly.type
_entity_poly.pdbx_seq_one_letter_code
_entity_poly.pdbx_strand_id
1 'polypeptide(L)'
;MPHPGLKVATNPHFDGRLADIEVEFKRSLQQLVPMLLAPQNLVPKLINGQKVKAKDLVQYFKSYMNIYKGNELPEPKSMLVATAEANNLTAVAEAKEVYTTLMEEVCGGAKPYLQGQLLEAEHARVRDKALHAFHAKRKMGGDEFSQAYCDQLTQVTTPYCLIQLNTVQWKDGTLEGSGVCSKEDL
;
A
#
# COMPACT_ATOMS: atom_id res chain seq x y z
N MET A 1 -4.47 33.19 -16.80
CA MET A 1 -3.00 33.37 -16.74
C MET A 1 -2.61 34.32 -17.85
N PRO A 2 -1.81 35.38 -17.60
CA PRO A 2 -1.29 36.26 -18.66
C PRO A 2 -0.41 35.49 -19.67
N HIS A 3 -0.07 36.13 -20.78
CA HIS A 3 0.91 35.57 -21.73
C HIS A 3 2.35 35.70 -21.14
N PRO A 4 3.23 34.69 -21.27
CA PRO A 4 4.58 34.71 -20.64
C PRO A 4 5.60 35.59 -21.37
N GLY A 5 5.28 36.06 -22.58
CA GLY A 5 6.14 36.90 -23.42
C GLY A 5 6.54 36.20 -24.72
N LEU A 6 6.86 36.99 -25.76
CA LEU A 6 7.25 36.43 -27.05
C LEU A 6 8.57 35.66 -26.97
N LYS A 7 9.53 36.11 -26.15
CA LYS A 7 10.79 35.39 -25.91
C LYS A 7 10.57 33.96 -25.41
N VAL A 8 9.56 33.76 -24.56
CA VAL A 8 9.18 32.43 -24.07
C VAL A 8 8.45 31.62 -25.15
N ALA A 9 7.57 32.28 -25.92
CA ALA A 9 6.70 31.61 -26.88
C ALA A 9 7.38 31.23 -28.21
N THR A 10 8.40 31.98 -28.65
CA THR A 10 8.96 31.86 -30.00
C THR A 10 10.45 31.54 -30.06
N ASN A 11 11.20 31.69 -28.96
CA ASN A 11 12.64 31.36 -28.96
C ASN A 11 12.85 29.85 -28.74
N PRO A 12 13.37 29.09 -29.74
CA PRO A 12 13.63 27.67 -29.59
C PRO A 12 14.76 27.35 -28.58
N HIS A 13 15.52 28.37 -28.16
CA HIS A 13 16.60 28.24 -27.18
C HIS A 13 16.25 28.83 -25.81
N PHE A 14 14.96 29.09 -25.53
CA PHE A 14 14.54 29.52 -24.20
C PHE A 14 14.86 28.44 -23.15
N ASP A 15 15.58 28.82 -22.10
CA ASP A 15 16.12 27.92 -21.07
C ASP A 15 15.47 28.09 -19.69
N GLY A 16 14.37 28.86 -19.61
CA GLY A 16 13.63 29.05 -18.36
C GLY A 16 14.08 30.25 -17.50
N ARG A 17 15.02 31.08 -17.96
CA ARG A 17 15.48 32.26 -17.20
C ARG A 17 14.35 33.26 -16.93
N LEU A 18 14.22 33.67 -15.66
CA LEU A 18 13.22 34.65 -15.22
C LEU A 18 13.36 36.03 -15.86
N ALA A 19 14.57 36.38 -16.32
CA ALA A 19 14.85 37.66 -16.99
C ALA A 19 14.12 37.79 -18.34
N ASP A 20 13.80 36.67 -18.98
CA ASP A 20 13.15 36.62 -20.29
C ASP A 20 11.64 36.38 -20.21
N ILE A 21 11.09 36.30 -19.00
CA ILE A 21 9.65 36.12 -18.74
C ILE A 21 9.01 37.46 -18.37
N GLU A 22 7.83 37.72 -18.94
CA GLU A 22 7.05 38.92 -18.65
C GLU A 22 6.71 39.08 -17.18
N VAL A 23 6.77 40.32 -16.70
CA VAL A 23 6.60 40.66 -15.28
C VAL A 23 5.19 40.31 -14.78
N GLU A 24 4.17 40.57 -15.60
CA GLU A 24 2.78 40.30 -15.23
C GLU A 24 2.50 38.78 -15.13
N PHE A 25 3.13 37.98 -16.00
CA PHE A 25 3.09 36.53 -15.90
C PHE A 25 3.71 36.04 -14.59
N LYS A 26 4.90 36.55 -14.24
CA LYS A 26 5.59 36.22 -12.99
C LYS A 26 4.75 36.57 -11.77
N ARG A 27 4.14 37.76 -11.75
CA ARG A 27 3.26 38.20 -10.67
C ARG A 27 2.05 37.28 -10.51
N SER A 28 1.39 36.92 -11.62
CA SER A 28 0.28 35.97 -11.60
C SER A 28 0.72 34.57 -11.15
N LEU A 29 1.93 34.14 -11.52
CA LEU A 29 2.46 32.83 -11.14
C LEU A 29 2.77 32.76 -9.64
N GLN A 30 3.29 33.85 -9.07
CA GLN A 30 3.50 34.01 -7.63
C GLN A 30 2.20 33.94 -6.82
N GLN A 31 1.05 34.23 -7.44
CA GLN A 31 -0.27 34.05 -6.83
C GLN A 31 -0.82 32.64 -7.07
N LEU A 32 -0.72 32.13 -8.30
CA LEU A 32 -1.26 30.83 -8.70
C LEU A 32 -0.61 29.67 -7.94
N VAL A 33 0.71 29.68 -7.79
CA VAL A 33 1.43 28.55 -7.16
C VAL A 33 0.98 28.35 -5.70
N PRO A 34 0.93 29.38 -4.84
CA PRO A 34 0.34 29.24 -3.51
C PRO A 34 -1.15 28.86 -3.52
N MET A 35 -1.95 29.39 -4.45
CA MET A 35 -3.36 29.01 -4.56
C MET A 35 -3.55 27.50 -4.80
N LEU A 36 -2.62 26.85 -5.49
CA LEU A 36 -2.67 25.41 -5.77
C LEU A 36 -1.94 24.56 -4.73
N LEU A 37 -0.77 25.01 -4.25
CA LEU A 37 0.20 24.17 -3.54
C LEU A 37 0.52 24.65 -2.11
N ALA A 38 -0.07 25.75 -1.62
CA ALA A 38 0.10 26.14 -0.22
C ALA A 38 -0.42 25.01 0.69
N PRO A 39 0.19 24.78 1.88
CA PRO A 39 -0.14 23.66 2.75
C PRO A 39 -1.64 23.51 3.05
N GLN A 40 -2.33 24.64 3.24
CA GLN A 40 -3.77 24.68 3.51
C GLN A 40 -4.67 24.32 2.30
N ASN A 41 -4.12 24.36 1.08
CA ASN A 41 -4.83 24.06 -0.17
C ASN A 41 -4.57 22.63 -0.66
N LEU A 42 -3.64 21.89 -0.03
CA LEU A 42 -3.34 20.51 -0.41
C LEU A 42 -4.49 19.58 -0.03
N VAL A 43 -5.15 19.01 -1.04
CA VAL A 43 -6.24 18.06 -0.86
C VAL A 43 -5.69 16.63 -0.92
N PRO A 44 -5.83 15.82 0.16
CA PRO A 44 -5.43 14.41 0.14
C PRO A 44 -6.21 13.64 -0.93
N LYS A 45 -5.53 12.74 -1.66
CA LYS A 45 -6.20 11.88 -2.64
C LYS A 45 -7.21 10.99 -1.93
N LEU A 46 -8.45 11.02 -2.42
CA LEU A 46 -9.52 10.12 -1.99
C LEU A 46 -9.85 9.12 -3.10
N ILE A 47 -10.05 7.86 -2.72
CA ILE A 47 -10.67 6.81 -3.54
C ILE A 47 -11.79 6.19 -2.70
N ASN A 48 -13.01 6.17 -3.23
CA ASN A 48 -14.21 5.77 -2.49
C ASN A 48 -14.41 6.50 -1.14
N GLY A 49 -14.07 7.80 -1.12
CA GLY A 49 -14.13 8.63 0.09
C GLY A 49 -13.07 8.32 1.15
N GLN A 50 -12.16 7.38 0.91
CA GLN A 50 -11.05 7.07 1.81
C GLN A 50 -9.77 7.77 1.40
N LYS A 51 -9.02 8.30 2.37
CA LYS A 51 -7.67 8.84 2.16
C LYS A 51 -6.72 7.73 1.72
N VAL A 52 -6.01 7.96 0.62
CA VAL A 52 -5.06 7.02 0.03
C VAL A 52 -3.65 7.31 0.53
N LYS A 53 -2.94 6.31 1.06
CA LYS A 53 -1.52 6.44 1.43
C LYS A 53 -0.64 6.36 0.18
N ALA A 54 0.57 6.91 0.26
CA ALA A 54 1.53 6.87 -0.86
C ALA A 54 1.82 5.43 -1.34
N LYS A 55 1.98 4.48 -0.40
CA LYS A 55 2.22 3.06 -0.72
C LYS A 55 1.05 2.42 -1.47
N ASP A 56 -0.18 2.79 -1.13
CA ASP A 56 -1.40 2.27 -1.74
C ASP A 56 -1.60 2.87 -3.14
N LEU A 57 -1.27 4.16 -3.31
CA LEU A 57 -1.39 4.86 -4.59
C LEU A 57 -0.58 4.16 -5.71
N VAL A 58 0.59 3.60 -5.37
CA VAL A 58 1.39 2.80 -6.31
C VAL A 58 0.64 1.55 -6.78
N GLN A 59 -0.11 0.88 -5.89
CA GLN A 59 -0.90 -0.29 -6.27
C GLN A 59 -2.05 0.10 -7.20
N TYR A 60 -2.74 1.22 -6.92
CA TYR A 60 -3.74 1.76 -7.84
C TYR A 60 -3.16 2.05 -9.23
N PHE A 61 -1.96 2.64 -9.32
CA PHE A 61 -1.30 2.85 -10.62
C PHE A 61 -1.04 1.54 -11.36
N LYS A 62 -0.50 0.53 -10.69
CA LYS A 62 -0.23 -0.79 -11.30
C LYS A 62 -1.51 -1.44 -11.82
N SER A 63 -2.58 -1.43 -11.00
CA SER A 63 -3.89 -1.95 -11.40
C SER A 63 -4.42 -1.20 -12.61
N TYR A 64 -4.45 0.14 -12.59
CA TYR A 64 -4.94 0.91 -13.74
C TYR A 64 -4.11 0.68 -15.01
N MET A 65 -2.78 0.71 -14.91
CA MET A 65 -1.92 0.44 -16.07
C MET A 65 -2.18 -0.95 -16.67
N ASN A 66 -2.41 -1.97 -15.85
CA ASN A 66 -2.73 -3.31 -16.33
C ASN A 66 -4.05 -3.36 -17.13
N ILE A 67 -5.07 -2.62 -16.70
CA ILE A 67 -6.34 -2.51 -17.45
C ILE A 67 -6.11 -1.83 -18.81
N TYR A 68 -5.26 -0.80 -18.85
CA TYR A 68 -4.94 -0.04 -20.07
C TYR A 68 -3.88 -0.71 -20.97
N LYS A 69 -3.47 -1.95 -20.70
CA LYS A 69 -2.49 -2.67 -21.55
C LYS A 69 -3.06 -3.08 -22.92
N GLY A 70 -4.38 -3.12 -23.07
CA GLY A 70 -5.03 -3.41 -24.35
C GLY A 70 -4.99 -2.23 -25.32
N ASN A 71 -5.26 -2.49 -26.60
CA ASN A 71 -5.40 -1.45 -27.62
C ASN A 71 -6.73 -0.67 -27.55
N GLU A 72 -7.58 -1.00 -26.58
CA GLU A 72 -8.91 -0.42 -26.41
C GLU A 72 -9.05 0.16 -25.00
N LEU A 73 -9.83 1.24 -24.90
CA LEU A 73 -10.17 1.81 -23.60
C LEU A 73 -11.07 0.81 -22.86
N PRO A 74 -10.74 0.45 -21.60
CA PRO A 74 -11.58 -0.44 -20.82
C PRO A 74 -12.94 0.18 -20.55
N GLU A 75 -13.96 -0.66 -20.55
CA GLU A 75 -15.30 -0.22 -20.21
C GLU A 75 -15.35 0.32 -18.76
N PRO A 76 -16.19 1.33 -18.48
CA PRO A 76 -16.34 1.90 -17.13
C PRO A 76 -16.61 0.85 -16.04
N LYS A 77 -17.29 -0.26 -16.40
CA LYS A 77 -17.54 -1.39 -15.51
C LYS A 77 -16.24 -2.07 -15.08
N SER A 78 -15.31 -2.31 -16.01
CA SER A 78 -13.98 -2.88 -15.72
C SER A 78 -13.12 -1.96 -14.85
N MET A 79 -13.27 -0.64 -15.01
CA MET A 79 -12.58 0.34 -14.15
C MET A 79 -13.09 0.29 -12.69
N LEU A 80 -14.40 0.14 -12.48
CA LEU A 80 -14.97 -0.03 -11.14
C LEU A 80 -14.49 -1.32 -10.49
N VAL A 81 -14.50 -2.43 -11.23
CA VAL A 81 -14.00 -3.73 -10.73
C VAL A 81 -12.54 -3.62 -10.33
N ALA A 82 -11.68 -3.07 -11.18
CA ALA A 82 -10.26 -2.95 -10.85
C ALA A 82 -9.99 -1.99 -9.68
N THR A 83 -10.82 -0.96 -9.51
CA THR A 83 -10.72 -0.08 -8.33
C THR A 83 -11.13 -0.84 -7.06
N ALA A 84 -12.15 -1.72 -7.14
CA ALA A 84 -12.52 -2.62 -6.07
C ALA A 84 -11.42 -3.64 -5.76
N GLU A 85 -10.80 -4.25 -6.76
CA GLU A 85 -9.64 -5.15 -6.60
C GLU A 85 -8.48 -4.45 -5.90
N ALA A 86 -8.05 -3.29 -6.41
CA ALA A 86 -6.94 -2.53 -5.82
C ALA A 86 -7.22 -2.14 -4.37
N ASN A 87 -8.47 -1.76 -4.05
CA ASN A 87 -8.86 -1.43 -2.69
C ASN A 87 -8.86 -2.65 -1.75
N ASN A 88 -9.34 -3.80 -2.22
CA ASN A 88 -9.30 -5.05 -1.47
C ASN A 88 -7.85 -5.55 -1.25
N LEU A 89 -7.01 -5.54 -2.29
CA LEU A 89 -5.58 -5.89 -2.18
C LEU A 89 -4.84 -4.99 -1.17
N THR A 90 -5.15 -3.70 -1.18
CA THR A 90 -4.60 -2.76 -0.20
C THR A 90 -5.08 -3.11 1.22
N ALA A 91 -6.34 -3.48 1.40
CA ALA A 91 -6.86 -3.92 2.68
C ALA A 91 -6.17 -5.21 3.18
N VAL A 92 -5.93 -6.19 2.29
CA VAL A 92 -5.17 -7.42 2.60
C VAL A 92 -3.74 -7.08 3.03
N ALA A 93 -3.05 -6.22 2.29
CA ALA A 93 -1.67 -5.85 2.60
C ALA A 93 -1.54 -5.18 3.98
N GLU A 94 -2.46 -4.27 4.32
CA GLU A 94 -2.48 -3.64 5.65
C GLU A 94 -2.84 -4.62 6.77
N ALA A 95 -3.80 -5.51 6.55
CA ALA A 95 -4.15 -6.53 7.53
C ALA A 95 -2.99 -7.51 7.76
N LYS A 96 -2.28 -7.90 6.69
CA LYS A 96 -1.06 -8.73 6.77
C LYS A 96 0.05 -8.02 7.55
N GLU A 97 0.23 -6.71 7.35
CA GLU A 97 1.20 -5.90 8.10
C GLU A 97 0.87 -5.85 9.59
N VAL A 98 -0.41 -5.68 9.95
CA VAL A 98 -0.89 -5.76 11.35
C VAL A 98 -0.57 -7.13 11.95
N TYR A 99 -0.89 -8.21 11.24
CA TYR A 99 -0.60 -9.57 11.69
C TYR A 99 0.91 -9.77 11.93
N THR A 100 1.72 -9.40 10.94
CA THR A 100 3.18 -9.59 10.96
C THR A 100 3.82 -8.82 12.12
N THR A 101 3.42 -7.57 12.30
CA THR A 101 3.95 -6.71 13.38
C THR A 101 3.62 -7.28 14.76
N LEU A 102 2.37 -7.69 14.98
CA LEU A 102 1.94 -8.23 16.26
C LEU A 102 2.53 -9.62 16.55
N MET A 103 2.71 -10.47 15.54
CA MET A 103 3.38 -11.75 15.71
C MET A 103 4.88 -11.59 16.00
N GLU A 104 5.55 -10.61 15.40
CA GLU A 104 6.95 -10.29 15.69
C GLU A 104 7.13 -9.86 17.17
N GLU A 105 6.15 -9.15 17.74
CA GLU A 105 6.17 -8.78 19.16
C GLU A 105 6.03 -9.97 20.11
N VAL A 106 5.33 -11.02 19.68
CA VAL A 106 5.06 -12.24 20.45
C VAL A 106 6.22 -13.23 20.34
N CYS A 107 6.67 -13.53 19.11
CA CYS A 107 7.59 -14.62 18.82
C CYS A 107 8.71 -14.24 17.83
N GLY A 108 9.02 -12.95 17.68
CA GLY A 108 10.14 -12.48 16.86
C GLY A 108 11.49 -12.99 17.34
N GLY A 109 12.52 -12.85 16.50
CA GLY A 109 13.83 -13.50 16.73
C GLY A 109 14.56 -13.12 18.02
N ALA A 110 14.19 -12.01 18.66
CA ALA A 110 14.73 -11.55 19.94
C ALA A 110 13.89 -11.95 21.17
N LYS A 111 12.78 -12.67 20.98
CA LYS A 111 11.85 -13.06 22.05
C LYS A 111 12.20 -14.45 22.61
N PRO A 112 11.96 -14.69 23.92
CA PRO A 112 12.14 -16.01 24.49
C PRO A 112 11.19 -17.02 23.86
N TYR A 113 11.55 -18.30 23.97
CA TYR A 113 10.72 -19.40 23.46
C TYR A 113 9.29 -19.35 24.04
N LEU A 114 8.32 -19.60 23.17
CA LEU A 114 6.91 -19.68 23.51
C LEU A 114 6.41 -21.10 23.27
N GLN A 115 5.72 -21.67 24.25
CA GLN A 115 5.12 -23.00 24.14
C GLN A 115 4.05 -23.02 23.03
N GLY A 116 3.97 -24.12 22.27
CA GLY A 116 3.09 -24.24 21.10
C GLY A 116 1.61 -23.89 21.36
N GLN A 117 1.04 -24.30 22.49
CA GLN A 117 -0.35 -23.97 22.85
C GLN A 117 -0.56 -22.46 23.06
N LEU A 118 0.41 -21.78 23.68
CA LEU A 118 0.35 -20.34 23.90
C LEU A 118 0.58 -19.57 22.59
N LEU A 119 1.47 -20.08 21.73
CA LEU A 119 1.68 -19.53 20.39
C LEU A 119 0.42 -19.63 19.53
N GLU A 120 -0.29 -20.76 19.58
CA GLU A 120 -1.53 -20.96 18.84
C GLU A 120 -2.66 -20.04 19.34
N ALA A 121 -2.75 -19.83 20.65
CA ALA A 121 -3.67 -18.87 21.25
C ALA A 121 -3.36 -17.43 20.83
N GLU A 122 -2.09 -17.02 20.85
CA GLU A 122 -1.66 -15.69 20.40
C GLU A 122 -1.85 -15.51 18.89
N HIS A 123 -1.56 -16.53 18.09
CA HIS A 123 -1.85 -16.55 16.66
C HIS A 123 -3.33 -16.30 16.39
N ALA A 124 -4.23 -17.04 17.04
CA ALA A 124 -5.67 -16.86 16.88
C ALA A 124 -6.08 -15.42 17.24
N ARG A 125 -5.58 -14.89 18.35
CA ARG A 125 -5.84 -13.51 18.81
C ARG A 125 -5.35 -12.46 17.81
N VAL A 126 -4.16 -12.64 17.24
CA VAL A 126 -3.55 -11.69 16.29
C VAL A 126 -4.22 -11.78 14.92
N ARG A 127 -4.55 -13.00 14.46
CA ARG A 127 -5.33 -13.23 13.26
C ARG A 127 -6.69 -12.55 13.33
N ASP A 128 -7.41 -12.69 14.44
CA ASP A 128 -8.73 -12.06 14.61
C ASP A 128 -8.62 -10.52 14.57
N LYS A 129 -7.54 -9.94 15.13
CA LYS A 129 -7.26 -8.49 15.01
C LYS A 129 -6.97 -8.07 13.56
N ALA A 130 -6.21 -8.86 12.82
CA ALA A 130 -5.93 -8.59 11.41
C ALA A 130 -7.19 -8.68 10.54
N LEU A 131 -8.03 -9.70 10.76
CA LEU A 131 -9.33 -9.85 10.11
C LEU A 131 -10.25 -8.67 10.45
N HIS A 132 -10.31 -8.27 11.72
CA HIS A 132 -11.07 -7.08 12.12
C HIS A 132 -10.58 -5.82 11.39
N ALA A 133 -9.26 -5.62 11.27
CA ALA A 133 -8.70 -4.51 10.51
C ALA A 133 -9.08 -4.56 9.01
N PHE A 134 -9.10 -5.75 8.42
CA PHE A 134 -9.56 -5.96 7.04
C PHE A 134 -11.05 -5.60 6.89
N HIS A 135 -11.92 -6.12 7.75
CA HIS A 135 -13.36 -5.87 7.69
C HIS A 135 -13.74 -4.42 7.98
N ALA A 136 -13.09 -3.78 8.95
CA ALA A 136 -13.35 -2.38 9.32
C ALA A 136 -13.02 -1.38 8.20
N LYS A 137 -12.16 -1.75 7.25
CA LYS A 137 -11.86 -0.89 6.09
C LYS A 137 -13.05 -0.87 5.13
N ARG A 138 -13.53 0.33 4.78
CA ARG A 138 -14.57 0.51 3.75
C ARG A 138 -14.03 0.00 2.40
N LYS A 139 -14.66 -1.05 1.87
CA LYS A 139 -14.29 -1.70 0.61
C LYS A 139 -15.34 -1.47 -0.48
N MET A 140 -14.93 -1.55 -1.75
CA MET A 140 -15.86 -1.56 -2.90
C MET A 140 -16.13 -2.99 -3.36
N GLY A 141 -17.29 -3.22 -3.97
CA GLY A 141 -17.67 -4.53 -4.52
C GLY A 141 -18.58 -5.38 -3.63
N GLY A 142 -18.87 -4.95 -2.40
CA GLY A 142 -19.71 -5.69 -1.44
C GLY A 142 -18.95 -6.79 -0.67
N ASP A 143 -19.64 -7.43 0.26
CA ASP A 143 -19.02 -8.44 1.13
C ASP A 143 -18.65 -9.72 0.38
N GLU A 144 -19.47 -10.14 -0.60
CA GLU A 144 -19.18 -11.30 -1.45
C GLU A 144 -17.89 -11.15 -2.25
N PHE A 145 -17.65 -9.97 -2.83
CA PHE A 145 -16.40 -9.69 -3.55
C PHE A 145 -15.20 -9.64 -2.60
N SER A 146 -15.40 -9.14 -1.38
CA SER A 146 -14.36 -9.03 -0.37
C SER A 146 -14.00 -10.38 0.27
N GLN A 147 -14.88 -11.39 0.17
CA GLN A 147 -14.70 -12.70 0.80
C GLN A 147 -13.47 -13.43 0.26
N ALA A 148 -13.27 -13.46 -1.07
CA ALA A 148 -12.10 -14.11 -1.67
C ALA A 148 -10.76 -13.55 -1.16
N TYR A 149 -10.72 -12.23 -0.90
CA TYR A 149 -9.55 -11.56 -0.34
C TYR A 149 -9.39 -11.82 1.17
N CYS A 150 -10.49 -11.99 1.89
CA CYS A 150 -10.49 -12.41 3.29
C CYS A 150 -9.93 -13.84 3.44
N ASP A 151 -10.34 -14.75 2.55
CA ASP A 151 -9.86 -16.12 2.52
C ASP A 151 -8.36 -16.17 2.20
N GLN A 152 -7.91 -15.35 1.23
CA GLN A 152 -6.50 -15.18 0.92
C GLN A 152 -5.69 -14.67 2.13
N LEU A 153 -6.20 -13.66 2.84
CA LEU A 153 -5.57 -13.15 4.07
C LEU A 153 -5.44 -14.26 5.12
N THR A 154 -6.50 -15.04 5.33
CA THR A 154 -6.50 -16.16 6.28
C THR A 154 -5.44 -17.19 5.90
N GLN A 155 -5.40 -17.59 4.62
CA GLN A 155 -4.44 -18.57 4.11
C GLN A 155 -2.96 -18.12 4.24
N VAL A 156 -2.68 -16.83 4.11
CA VAL A 156 -1.33 -16.26 4.28
C VAL A 156 -0.91 -16.17 5.75
N THR A 157 -1.87 -16.09 6.68
CA THR A 157 -1.56 -16.05 8.12
C THR A 157 -1.35 -17.43 8.75
N THR A 158 -1.91 -18.50 8.18
CA THR A 158 -1.78 -19.89 8.66
C THR A 158 -0.34 -20.43 8.73
N PRO A 159 0.57 -20.18 7.75
CA PRO A 159 1.91 -20.76 7.72
C PRO A 159 2.84 -20.24 8.81
N TYR A 160 2.57 -19.07 9.39
CA TYR A 160 3.42 -18.47 10.43
C TYR A 160 3.53 -19.37 11.68
N CYS A 161 2.45 -20.09 12.03
CA CYS A 161 2.49 -21.11 13.08
C CYS A 161 3.34 -22.32 12.70
N LEU A 162 3.26 -22.77 11.44
CA LEU A 162 3.97 -23.97 10.97
C LEU A 162 5.50 -23.77 10.89
N ILE A 163 5.96 -22.57 10.52
CA ILE A 163 7.40 -22.27 10.43
C ILE A 163 8.06 -22.27 11.81
N GLN A 164 7.37 -21.77 12.85
CA GLN A 164 7.88 -21.85 14.22
C GLN A 164 7.73 -23.24 14.83
N LEU A 165 6.63 -23.96 14.58
CA LEU A 165 6.48 -25.35 15.05
C LEU A 165 7.52 -26.29 14.42
N ASN A 166 7.86 -26.10 13.15
CA ASN A 166 8.87 -26.92 12.47
C ASN A 166 10.31 -26.57 12.90
N THR A 167 10.62 -25.29 13.19
CA THR A 167 11.91 -24.95 13.82
C THR A 167 12.03 -25.49 15.24
N VAL A 168 10.91 -25.80 15.90
CA VAL A 168 10.86 -26.44 17.22
C VAL A 168 11.05 -27.97 17.14
N GLN A 169 10.53 -28.65 16.10
CA GLN A 169 10.74 -30.10 15.95
C GLN A 169 12.20 -30.49 15.64
N TRP A 170 13.01 -29.59 15.07
CA TRP A 170 14.43 -29.84 14.81
C TRP A 170 15.36 -29.60 16.01
N LYS A 171 14.83 -29.29 17.20
CA LYS A 171 15.66 -29.08 18.40
C LYS A 171 15.96 -30.33 19.25
N ASP A 172 15.38 -31.49 18.90
CA ASP A 172 15.51 -32.74 19.67
C ASP A 172 16.39 -33.81 18.99
N GLY A 173 17.54 -33.42 18.44
CA GLY A 173 18.42 -34.38 17.77
C GLY A 173 19.83 -33.90 17.47
N THR A 174 20.54 -33.39 18.49
CA THR A 174 21.96 -32.93 18.50
C THR A 174 22.28 -31.54 17.89
N LEU A 175 23.14 -30.83 18.64
CA LEU A 175 23.51 -29.41 18.54
C LEU A 175 24.65 -29.19 17.54
N GLU A 176 24.50 -28.21 16.64
CA GLU A 176 25.46 -27.13 16.38
C GLU A 176 25.03 -26.31 15.14
N GLY A 177 25.18 -24.98 15.22
CA GLY A 177 25.13 -24.09 14.05
C GLY A 177 23.96 -23.11 14.03
N SER A 178 24.26 -21.87 14.38
CA SER A 178 23.44 -20.68 14.15
C SER A 178 22.96 -20.58 12.70
N GLY A 179 21.65 -20.70 12.48
CA GLY A 179 21.01 -20.42 11.19
C GLY A 179 19.85 -19.44 11.41
N VAL A 180 20.15 -18.15 11.28
CA VAL A 180 19.15 -17.08 11.23
C VAL A 180 18.33 -17.29 9.95
N CYS A 181 17.01 -17.40 10.06
CA CYS A 181 16.13 -17.38 8.89
C CYS A 181 16.17 -15.95 8.32
N SER A 182 16.90 -15.79 7.21
CA SER A 182 17.10 -14.51 6.54
C SER A 182 15.80 -14.02 5.91
N LYS A 183 15.70 -12.68 5.79
CA LYS A 183 14.59 -11.91 5.22
C LYS A 183 14.18 -12.24 3.77
N GLU A 184 14.76 -13.27 3.16
CA GLU A 184 14.66 -13.56 1.72
C GLU A 184 13.62 -14.65 1.38
N ASP A 185 13.03 -15.30 2.39
CA ASP A 185 12.00 -16.34 2.20
C ASP A 185 10.55 -15.84 2.48
N LEU A 186 10.31 -14.52 2.47
CA LEU A 186 9.02 -13.85 2.76
C LEU A 186 8.32 -13.23 1.54
#